data_AF-A0A845CGG9-F1
#
_entry.id   AF-A0A845CGG9-F1
#
_cell.length_a   1.000
_cell.length_b   1.000
_cell.length_c   1.000
_cell.angle_alpha   90.00
_cell.angle_beta   90.00
_cell.angle_gamma   90.00
#
_symmetry.space_group_name_H-M   'P 1'
#
loop_
_entity.id
_entity.type
_entity.pdbx_description
1 polymer ?
#
loop_
_entity_poly.entity_id
_entity_poly.type
_entity_poly.pdbx_seq_one_letter_code
_entity_poly.pdbx_strand_id
1 'polypeptide(L)'
;SRELELATDRANNLTERRDAFEQLRDAAAEAYRAETGEVWRPRRGSHVSQTGKLTSAVIEARDFQRAKKDRANTAHLPQGTLVAVAGGKETNDAGKIIAHLDKVKAKYADVVLVHGGGPGAEKIAAGWAERNGVHQIVCKPDWDAHGRAAPFRRNDELLSLFPKGVVAFPGSGITDNLVDKAKTLGIPVQKVAA
;
A
#
# COMPACT_ATOMS: atom_id res chain seq x y z
N SER A 1 -8.35 -26.37 -7.46
CA SER A 1 -8.02 -25.68 -8.71
C SER A 1 -9.26 -25.30 -9.52
N ARG A 2 -10.31 -26.15 -9.55
CA ARG A 2 -11.57 -25.89 -10.26
C ARG A 2 -12.22 -24.51 -10.06
N GLU A 3 -12.29 -23.98 -8.84
CA GLU A 3 -12.86 -22.64 -8.61
C GLU A 3 -12.02 -21.51 -9.20
N LEU A 4 -10.69 -21.67 -9.20
CA LEU A 4 -9.76 -20.72 -9.79
C LEU A 4 -9.88 -20.75 -11.31
N GLU A 5 -9.93 -21.95 -11.91
CA GLU A 5 -10.14 -22.14 -13.35
C GLU A 5 -11.45 -21.49 -13.81
N LEU A 6 -12.56 -21.71 -13.11
CA LEU A 6 -13.84 -21.07 -13.42
C LEU A 6 -13.79 -19.54 -13.30
N ALA A 7 -13.06 -19.00 -12.32
CA ALA A 7 -12.89 -17.56 -12.16
C ALA A 7 -12.04 -16.97 -13.30
N THR A 8 -10.98 -17.66 -13.72
CA THR A 8 -10.12 -17.27 -14.84
C THR A 8 -10.88 -17.30 -16.16
N ASP A 9 -11.65 -18.36 -16.43
CA ASP A 9 -12.46 -18.48 -17.65
C ASP A 9 -13.51 -17.37 -17.73
N ARG A 10 -14.16 -17.06 -16.60
CA ARG A 10 -15.11 -15.95 -16.53
C ARG A 10 -14.44 -14.60 -16.79
N ALA A 11 -13.23 -14.39 -16.26
CA ALA A 11 -12.47 -13.17 -16.52
C ALA A 11 -12.08 -13.05 -18.00
N ASN A 12 -11.64 -14.13 -18.63
CA ASN A 12 -11.30 -14.17 -20.05
C ASN A 12 -12.51 -13.85 -20.92
N ASN A 13 -13.67 -14.46 -20.64
CA ASN A 13 -14.91 -14.18 -21.37
C ASN A 13 -15.34 -12.70 -21.26
N LEU A 14 -15.22 -12.11 -20.07
CA LEU A 14 -15.52 -10.69 -19.87
C LEU A 14 -14.56 -9.78 -20.64
N THR A 15 -13.28 -10.13 -20.68
CA THR A 15 -12.26 -9.45 -21.49
C THR A 15 -12.60 -9.51 -22.98
N GLU A 16 -12.90 -10.70 -23.51
CA GLU A 16 -13.25 -10.88 -24.93
C GLU A 16 -14.49 -10.07 -25.32
N ARG A 17 -15.53 -10.10 -24.47
CA ARG A 17 -16.76 -9.31 -24.72
C ARG A 17 -16.47 -7.82 -24.74
N ARG A 18 -15.66 -7.33 -23.79
CA ARG A 18 -15.23 -5.93 -23.76
C ARG A 18 -14.49 -5.56 -25.05
N ASP A 19 -13.54 -6.38 -25.46
CA ASP A 19 -12.72 -6.13 -26.66
C ASP A 19 -13.60 -6.09 -27.93
N ALA A 20 -14.62 -6.94 -28.02
CA ALA A 20 -15.60 -6.89 -29.10
C ALA A 20 -16.42 -5.59 -29.11
N PHE A 21 -16.84 -5.08 -27.94
CA PHE A 21 -17.52 -3.78 -27.84
C PHE A 21 -16.60 -2.61 -28.20
N GLU A 22 -15.31 -2.70 -27.86
CA GLU A 22 -14.32 -1.70 -28.27
C GLU A 22 -14.19 -1.64 -29.80
N GLN A 23 -14.12 -2.80 -30.47
CA GLN A 23 -14.05 -2.89 -31.94
C GLN A 23 -15.31 -2.35 -32.62
N LEU A 24 -16.50 -2.75 -32.13
CA LEU A 24 -17.78 -2.26 -32.66
C LEU A 24 -17.85 -0.73 -32.63
N ARG A 25 -17.44 -0.15 -31.50
CA ARG A 25 -17.46 1.30 -31.31
C ARG A 25 -16.51 2.02 -32.26
N ASP A 26 -15.31 1.47 -32.49
CA ASP A 26 -14.34 2.08 -33.39
C ASP A 26 -14.82 2.06 -34.85
N ALA A 27 -15.41 0.93 -35.29
CA ALA A 27 -16.06 0.85 -36.59
C ALA A 27 -17.19 1.89 -36.72
N ALA A 28 -17.99 2.09 -35.67
CA ALA A 28 -19.05 3.10 -35.66
C ALA A 28 -18.49 4.53 -35.71
N ALA A 29 -17.38 4.81 -35.00
CA ALA A 29 -16.73 6.12 -35.01
C ALA A 29 -16.09 6.43 -36.37
N GLU A 30 -15.54 5.42 -37.05
CA GLU A 30 -15.01 5.53 -38.40
C GLU A 30 -16.12 5.80 -39.42
N ALA A 31 -17.22 5.05 -39.36
CA ALA A 31 -18.40 5.27 -40.19
C ALA A 31 -18.98 6.69 -39.98
N TYR A 32 -19.11 7.14 -38.72
CA TYR A 32 -19.56 8.50 -38.40
C TYR A 32 -18.65 9.56 -39.03
N ARG A 33 -17.32 9.38 -38.96
CA ARG A 33 -16.36 10.30 -39.58
C ARG A 33 -16.49 10.31 -41.10
N ALA A 34 -16.65 9.14 -41.72
CA ALA A 34 -16.82 9.01 -43.16
C ALA A 34 -18.10 9.71 -43.66
N GLU A 35 -19.19 9.63 -42.90
CA GLU A 35 -20.49 10.23 -43.26
C GLU A 35 -20.58 11.73 -42.96
N THR A 36 -20.07 12.19 -41.81
CA THR A 36 -20.29 13.55 -41.31
C THR A 36 -19.08 14.48 -41.49
N GLY A 37 -17.90 13.92 -41.71
CA GLY A 37 -16.62 14.63 -41.67
C GLY A 37 -16.14 15.00 -40.26
N GLU A 38 -16.98 14.83 -39.24
CA GLU A 38 -16.69 15.16 -37.84
C GLU A 38 -16.12 13.96 -37.08
N VAL A 39 -15.33 14.23 -36.04
CA VAL A 39 -14.83 13.18 -35.15
C VAL A 39 -15.89 12.86 -34.11
N TRP A 40 -16.31 11.60 -34.05
CA TRP A 40 -17.20 11.11 -32.99
C TRP A 40 -16.55 11.29 -31.62
N ARG A 41 -17.27 11.90 -30.66
CA ARG A 41 -16.80 12.15 -29.29
C ARG A 41 -17.85 11.69 -28.28
N PRO A 42 -17.43 11.12 -27.13
CA PRO A 42 -18.35 10.78 -26.07
C PRO A 42 -19.00 12.05 -25.49
N ARG A 43 -20.29 11.96 -25.16
CA ARG A 43 -21.05 13.10 -24.60
C ARG A 43 -20.57 13.49 -23.20
N ARG A 44 -19.97 12.56 -22.44
CA ARG A 44 -19.33 12.78 -21.12
C ARG A 44 -18.28 11.69 -20.86
N GLY A 45 -17.21 12.06 -20.15
CA GLY A 45 -16.21 11.15 -19.59
C GLY A 45 -15.06 10.83 -20.55
N SER A 46 -13.93 10.42 -19.98
CA SER A 46 -12.81 9.93 -20.79
C SER A 46 -13.11 8.62 -21.49
N HIS A 47 -12.53 8.49 -22.67
CA HIS A 47 -12.45 7.29 -23.46
C HIS A 47 -10.98 6.89 -23.56
N VAL A 48 -10.65 5.72 -23.00
CA VAL A 48 -9.31 5.16 -23.03
C VAL A 48 -9.40 3.81 -23.72
N SER A 49 -8.53 3.56 -24.69
CA SER A 49 -8.28 2.21 -25.19
C SER A 49 -7.52 1.43 -24.11
N GLN A 50 -8.12 0.35 -23.59
CA GLN A 50 -7.38 -0.52 -22.64
C GLN A 50 -6.38 -1.43 -23.35
N THR A 51 -6.60 -1.70 -24.64
CA THR A 51 -5.76 -2.55 -25.48
C THR A 51 -4.58 -1.81 -26.12
N GLY A 52 -4.54 -0.48 -26.05
CA GLY A 52 -3.47 0.37 -26.61
C GLY A 52 -3.40 0.38 -28.14
N LYS A 53 -4.32 -0.31 -28.82
CA LYS A 53 -4.35 -0.50 -30.28
C LYS A 53 -5.40 0.36 -31.00
N LEU A 54 -6.18 1.14 -30.26
CA LEU A 54 -7.34 1.87 -30.82
C LEU A 54 -7.04 3.37 -30.96
N THR A 55 -7.42 3.94 -32.10
CA THR A 55 -7.13 5.32 -32.51
C THR A 55 -8.19 6.34 -32.07
N SER A 56 -9.32 5.89 -31.52
CA SER A 56 -10.46 6.72 -31.10
C SER A 56 -10.40 7.21 -29.64
N ALA A 57 -9.30 6.92 -28.91
CA ALA A 57 -9.18 7.26 -27.50
C ALA A 57 -9.13 8.78 -27.25
N VAL A 58 -10.11 9.30 -26.53
CA VAL A 58 -10.20 10.71 -26.10
C VAL A 58 -10.20 10.77 -24.59
N ILE A 59 -9.06 11.11 -23.99
CA ILE A 59 -8.95 11.29 -22.54
C ILE A 59 -9.32 12.74 -22.20
N GLU A 60 -10.34 12.95 -21.36
CA GLU A 60 -10.63 14.27 -20.82
C GLU A 60 -9.47 14.75 -19.94
N ALA A 61 -9.17 16.05 -20.03
CA ALA A 61 -8.07 16.65 -19.26
C ALA A 61 -8.19 16.40 -17.74
N ARG A 62 -9.41 16.34 -17.20
CA ARG A 62 -9.66 16.09 -15.77
C ARG A 62 -9.18 14.71 -15.33
N ASP A 63 -9.48 13.68 -16.11
CA ASP A 63 -9.08 12.31 -15.80
C ASP A 63 -7.58 12.11 -16.01
N PHE A 64 -6.98 12.79 -17.01
CA PHE A 64 -5.52 12.81 -17.16
C PHE A 64 -4.83 13.44 -15.94
N GLN A 65 -5.31 14.59 -15.45
CA GLN A 65 -4.75 15.24 -14.26
C GLN A 65 -4.95 14.39 -13.01
N ARG A 66 -6.11 13.74 -12.87
CA ARG A 66 -6.36 12.80 -11.78
C ARG A 66 -5.38 11.62 -11.83
N ALA A 67 -5.24 10.96 -12.98
CA ALA A 67 -4.30 9.85 -13.15
C ALA A 67 -2.84 10.27 -12.89
N LYS A 68 -2.47 11.49 -13.27
CA LYS A 68 -1.14 12.07 -12.98
C LYS A 68 -0.95 12.29 -11.47
N LYS A 69 -1.94 12.86 -10.78
CA LYS A 69 -1.92 13.04 -9.32
C LYS A 69 -1.87 11.71 -8.59
N ASP A 70 -2.66 10.73 -9.03
CA ASP A 70 -2.68 9.38 -8.45
C ASP A 70 -1.33 8.69 -8.63
N ARG A 71 -0.68 8.80 -9.81
CA ARG A 71 0.70 8.29 -10.02
C ARG A 71 1.73 8.96 -9.12
N ALA A 72 1.69 10.29 -9.00
CA ALA A 72 2.59 11.03 -8.12
C ALA A 72 2.40 10.61 -6.65
N ASN A 73 1.16 10.44 -6.22
CA ASN A 73 0.84 9.95 -4.88
C ASN A 73 1.28 8.49 -4.67
N THR A 74 1.05 7.62 -5.65
CA THR A 74 1.41 6.18 -5.60
C THR A 74 2.93 5.99 -5.49
N ALA A 75 3.73 6.91 -6.04
CA ALA A 75 5.19 6.87 -5.90
C ALA A 75 5.66 6.99 -4.43
N HIS A 76 4.85 7.56 -3.54
CA HIS A 76 5.15 7.66 -2.12
C HIS A 76 4.62 6.47 -1.29
N LEU A 77 3.87 5.56 -1.90
CA LEU A 77 3.38 4.34 -1.25
C LEU A 77 4.41 3.23 -1.48
N PRO A 78 5.20 2.85 -0.45
CA PRO A 78 6.07 1.70 -0.58
C PRO A 78 5.20 0.46 -0.86
N GLN A 79 5.48 -0.20 -1.97
CA GLN A 79 4.85 -1.47 -2.33
C GLN A 79 5.53 -2.57 -1.53
N GLY A 80 4.78 -3.31 -0.71
CA GLY A 80 5.33 -4.42 0.03
C GLY A 80 4.53 -4.82 1.27
N THR A 81 5.02 -5.85 1.96
CA THR A 81 4.40 -6.35 3.19
C THR A 81 4.75 -5.45 4.37
N LEU A 82 3.77 -4.68 4.85
CA LEU A 82 3.95 -3.83 6.03
C LEU A 82 4.12 -4.68 7.30
N VAL A 83 5.20 -4.47 8.03
CA VAL A 83 5.44 -5.08 9.35
C VAL A 83 5.74 -3.98 10.36
N ALA A 84 4.92 -3.91 11.41
CA ALA A 84 5.10 -2.93 12.47
C ALA A 84 6.12 -3.39 13.50
N VAL A 85 6.97 -2.48 13.97
CA VAL A 85 7.97 -2.71 15.01
C VAL A 85 7.81 -1.65 16.09
N ALA A 86 7.75 -2.11 17.34
CA ALA A 86 7.71 -1.23 18.50
C ALA A 86 8.53 -1.80 19.65
N GLY A 87 9.09 -0.91 20.46
CA GLY A 87 9.82 -1.27 21.66
C GLY A 87 10.22 -0.02 22.44
N GLY A 88 10.51 -0.20 23.72
CA GLY A 88 10.91 0.89 24.60
C GLY A 88 12.35 1.33 24.40
N LYS A 89 12.66 2.49 24.99
CA LYS A 89 14.01 3.08 25.04
C LYS A 89 15.04 2.17 25.71
N GLU A 90 14.61 1.39 26.70
CA GLU A 90 15.49 0.51 27.49
C GLU A 90 15.88 -0.77 26.73
N THR A 91 15.20 -1.08 25.63
CA THR A 91 15.53 -2.24 24.80
C THR A 91 16.68 -1.88 23.87
N ASN A 92 17.90 -2.25 24.29
CA ASN A 92 19.13 -1.95 23.56
C ASN A 92 19.90 -3.20 23.09
N ASP A 93 19.31 -4.41 23.17
CA ASP A 93 19.91 -5.61 22.60
C ASP A 93 19.77 -5.61 21.07
N ALA A 94 20.74 -4.96 20.42
CA ALA A 94 20.76 -4.82 18.98
C ALA A 94 20.85 -6.17 18.25
N GLY A 95 21.55 -7.15 18.83
CA GLY A 95 21.70 -8.48 18.25
C GLY A 95 20.36 -9.22 18.16
N LYS A 96 19.59 -9.22 19.25
CA LYS A 96 18.24 -9.82 19.27
C LYS A 96 17.28 -9.15 18.30
N ILE A 97 17.30 -7.82 18.23
CA ILE A 97 16.44 -7.04 17.33
C ILE A 97 16.77 -7.38 15.88
N ILE A 98 18.04 -7.29 15.50
CA ILE A 98 18.52 -7.58 14.14
C ILE A 98 18.15 -9.01 13.75
N ALA A 99 18.42 -9.99 14.61
CA ALA A 99 18.11 -11.39 14.32
C ALA A 99 16.60 -11.65 14.11
N HIS A 100 15.73 -10.92 14.80
CA HIS A 100 14.28 -11.00 14.55
C HIS A 100 13.89 -10.35 13.22
N LEU A 101 14.46 -9.19 12.90
CA LEU A 101 14.19 -8.50 11.63
C LEU A 101 14.70 -9.30 10.43
N ASP A 102 15.85 -9.98 10.56
CA ASP A 102 16.37 -10.87 9.53
C ASP A 102 15.42 -12.05 9.27
N LYS A 103 14.82 -12.62 10.32
CA LYS A 103 13.77 -13.66 10.18
C LYS A 103 12.53 -13.13 9.47
N VAL A 104 12.12 -11.90 9.77
CA VAL A 104 10.98 -11.24 9.10
C VAL A 104 11.29 -11.05 7.61
N LYS A 105 12.48 -10.54 7.27
CA LYS A 105 12.91 -10.37 5.87
C LYS A 105 13.04 -11.69 5.12
N ALA A 106 13.49 -12.74 5.78
CA ALA A 106 13.53 -14.09 5.20
C ALA A 106 12.13 -14.63 4.89
N LYS A 107 11.12 -14.25 5.67
CA LYS A 107 9.71 -14.63 5.45
C LYS A 107 9.02 -13.74 4.41
N TYR A 108 9.31 -12.45 4.41
CA TYR A 108 8.74 -11.44 3.51
C TYR A 108 9.87 -10.66 2.84
N ALA A 109 10.21 -11.06 1.62
CA ALA A 109 11.32 -10.44 0.87
C ALA A 109 11.06 -8.96 0.53
N ASP A 110 9.79 -8.58 0.40
CA ASP A 110 9.29 -7.24 0.11
C ASP A 110 8.83 -6.48 1.37
N VAL A 111 9.43 -6.79 2.53
CA VAL A 111 9.02 -6.16 3.79
C VAL A 111 9.22 -4.64 3.76
N VAL A 112 8.26 -3.92 4.33
CA VAL A 112 8.34 -2.50 4.64
C VAL A 112 8.15 -2.36 6.14
N LEU A 113 9.10 -1.72 6.81
CA LEU A 113 9.04 -1.54 8.25
C LEU A 113 8.21 -0.32 8.62
N VAL A 114 7.31 -0.49 9.59
CA VAL A 114 6.53 0.61 10.16
C VAL A 114 6.90 0.76 11.63
N HIS A 115 7.34 1.93 12.04
CA HIS A 115 7.69 2.22 13.44
C HIS A 115 7.41 3.70 13.71
N GLY A 116 7.48 4.17 14.95
CA GLY A 116 7.21 5.60 15.22
C GLY A 116 8.44 6.43 15.59
N GLY A 117 9.63 5.95 15.24
CA GLY A 117 10.87 6.74 15.29
C GLY A 117 11.39 7.07 16.70
N GLY A 118 11.00 6.29 17.71
CA GLY A 118 11.50 6.42 19.07
C GLY A 118 12.95 5.92 19.26
N PRO A 119 13.58 6.23 20.40
CA PRO A 119 14.90 5.70 20.75
C PRO A 119 14.85 4.20 21.12
N GLY A 120 16.01 3.56 21.27
CA GLY A 120 16.12 2.15 21.64
C GLY A 120 15.79 1.23 20.47
N ALA A 121 14.84 0.32 20.66
CA ALA A 121 14.50 -0.70 19.68
C ALA A 121 14.09 -0.14 18.31
N GLU A 122 13.27 0.92 18.28
CA GLU A 122 12.81 1.54 17.04
C GLU A 122 13.94 2.20 16.25
N LYS A 123 14.94 2.78 16.94
CA LYS A 123 16.14 3.35 16.30
C LYS A 123 17.04 2.27 15.72
N ILE A 124 17.20 1.14 16.42
CA ILE A 124 17.98 -0.01 15.93
C ILE A 124 17.30 -0.61 14.71
N ALA A 125 15.97 -0.74 14.73
CA ALA A 125 15.17 -1.23 13.60
C ALA A 125 15.31 -0.31 12.37
N ALA A 126 15.24 1.00 12.56
CA ALA A 126 15.48 1.98 11.48
C ALA A 126 16.88 1.82 10.87
N GLY A 127 17.92 1.71 11.70
CA GLY A 127 19.29 1.49 11.21
C GLY A 127 19.48 0.12 10.52
N TRP A 128 18.76 -0.91 10.96
CA TRP A 128 18.74 -2.20 10.24
C TRP A 128 18.07 -2.07 8.87
N ALA A 129 16.97 -1.32 8.78
CA ALA A 129 16.23 -1.09 7.53
C ALA A 129 17.12 -0.44 6.47
N GLU A 130 17.82 0.63 6.87
CA GLU A 130 18.77 1.35 6.02
C GLU A 130 19.89 0.45 5.51
N ARG A 131 20.53 -0.34 6.38
CA ARG A 131 21.61 -1.28 6.00
C ARG A 131 21.13 -2.38 5.05
N ASN A 132 19.84 -2.70 5.06
CA ASN A 132 19.28 -3.82 4.32
C ASN A 132 18.49 -3.41 3.08
N GLY A 133 18.46 -2.11 2.75
CA GLY A 133 17.66 -1.58 1.63
C GLY A 133 16.15 -1.75 1.81
N VAL A 134 15.68 -1.81 3.05
CA VAL A 134 14.26 -1.99 3.39
C VAL A 134 13.60 -0.63 3.56
N HIS A 135 12.47 -0.41 2.89
CA HIS A 135 11.69 0.81 3.06
C HIS A 135 11.12 0.92 4.48
N GLN A 136 11.04 2.14 5.00
CA GLN A 136 10.51 2.43 6.33
C GLN A 136 9.46 3.54 6.29
N ILE A 137 8.37 3.35 7.03
CA ILE A 137 7.32 4.34 7.30
C ILE A 137 7.44 4.73 8.77
N VAL A 138 7.63 6.03 9.01
CA VAL A 138 7.86 6.56 10.36
C VAL A 138 6.63 7.34 10.85
N CYS A 139 5.86 6.76 11.77
CA CYS A 139 4.71 7.38 12.42
C CYS A 139 5.16 8.19 13.66
N LYS A 140 5.69 9.39 13.42
CA LYS A 140 6.18 10.27 14.50
C LYS A 140 5.01 10.79 15.34
N PRO A 141 5.16 10.88 16.68
CA PRO A 141 4.13 11.50 17.51
C PRO A 141 4.01 12.99 17.20
N ASP A 142 2.80 13.43 16.85
CA ASP A 142 2.47 14.85 16.68
C ASP A 142 2.11 15.49 18.05
N TRP A 143 3.13 16.09 18.68
CA TRP A 143 2.98 16.73 19.98
C TRP A 143 2.17 18.03 19.92
N ASP A 144 2.21 18.74 18.79
CA ASP A 144 1.52 20.03 18.63
C ASP A 144 0.02 19.79 18.50
N ALA A 145 -0.39 18.74 17.78
CA ALA A 145 -1.79 18.40 17.59
C ALA A 145 -2.40 17.67 18.80
N HIS A 146 -1.63 16.84 19.50
CA HIS A 146 -2.18 15.86 20.46
C HIS A 146 -1.56 15.89 21.86
N GLY A 147 -0.55 16.71 22.11
CA GLY A 147 0.08 16.87 23.41
C GLY A 147 0.46 15.53 24.04
N ARG A 148 0.06 15.30 25.30
CA ARG A 148 0.38 14.07 26.04
C ARG A 148 -0.19 12.79 25.43
N ALA A 149 -1.20 12.89 24.56
CA ALA A 149 -1.80 11.75 23.88
C ALA A 149 -1.07 11.38 22.57
N ALA A 150 -0.13 12.21 22.11
CA ALA A 150 0.58 12.02 20.85
C ALA A 150 1.21 10.62 20.69
N PRO A 151 1.85 10.01 21.71
CA PRO A 151 2.41 8.66 21.60
C PRO A 151 1.35 7.56 21.42
N PHE A 152 0.14 7.76 21.92
CA PHE A 152 -0.95 6.79 21.77
C PHE A 152 -1.70 6.97 20.44
N ARG A 153 -1.83 8.21 19.97
CA ARG A 153 -2.43 8.54 18.67
C ARG A 153 -1.58 8.04 17.50
N ARG A 154 -0.25 8.19 17.57
CA ARG A 154 0.64 7.60 16.55
C ARG A 154 0.53 6.08 16.46
N ASN A 155 0.17 5.38 17.55
CA ASN A 155 -0.06 3.93 17.51
C ASN A 155 -1.33 3.61 16.73
N ASP A 156 -2.38 4.43 16.87
CA ASP A 156 -3.60 4.31 16.08
C ASP A 156 -3.32 4.53 14.60
N GLU A 157 -2.54 5.56 14.27
CA GLU A 157 -2.10 5.83 12.90
C GLU A 157 -1.27 4.67 12.33
N LEU A 158 -0.31 4.15 13.10
CA LEU A 158 0.54 3.02 12.72
C LEU A 158 -0.30 1.76 12.43
N LEU A 159 -1.30 1.47 13.27
CA LEU A 159 -2.19 0.31 13.07
C LEU A 159 -3.22 0.54 11.96
N SER A 160 -3.59 1.79 11.68
CA SER A 160 -4.49 2.15 10.56
C SER A 160 -3.89 1.83 9.19
N LEU A 161 -2.57 1.63 9.11
CA LEU A 161 -1.90 1.14 7.92
C LEU A 161 -2.12 -0.37 7.69
N PHE A 162 -2.82 -1.06 8.60
CA PHE A 162 -3.09 -2.50 8.55
C PHE A 162 -1.83 -3.36 8.31
N PRO A 163 -0.82 -3.26 9.19
CA PRO A 163 0.37 -4.10 9.07
C PRO A 163 -0.01 -5.58 9.13
N LYS A 164 0.72 -6.42 8.38
CA LYS A 164 0.53 -7.87 8.35
C LYS A 164 0.77 -8.51 9.72
N GLY A 165 1.61 -7.88 10.53
CA GLY A 165 1.88 -8.26 11.91
C GLY A 165 2.68 -7.19 12.65
N VAL A 166 2.73 -7.33 13.98
CA VAL A 166 3.48 -6.45 14.88
C VAL A 166 4.57 -7.26 15.59
N VAL A 167 5.82 -6.81 15.51
CA VAL A 167 6.93 -7.29 16.34
C VAL A 167 7.10 -6.31 17.50
N ALA A 168 6.72 -6.76 18.70
CA ALA A 168 6.76 -5.96 19.91
C ALA A 168 7.91 -6.43 20.81
N PHE A 169 8.91 -5.58 20.96
CA PHE A 169 9.97 -5.75 21.95
C PHE A 169 9.54 -5.20 23.31
N PRO A 170 10.25 -5.53 24.40
CA PRO A 170 9.93 -4.96 25.72
C PRO A 170 9.91 -3.44 25.67
N GLY A 171 8.97 -2.83 26.39
CA GLY A 171 8.77 -1.39 26.32
C GLY A 171 7.92 -0.83 27.45
N SER A 172 7.44 0.40 27.24
CA SER A 172 6.58 1.08 28.21
C SER A 172 5.10 0.79 27.92
N GLY A 173 4.20 1.36 28.72
CA GLY A 173 2.75 1.29 28.48
C GLY A 173 2.31 1.81 27.10
N ILE A 174 3.14 2.57 26.40
CA ILE A 174 2.90 2.97 25.00
C ILE A 174 3.03 1.76 24.07
N THR A 175 4.03 0.91 24.28
CA THR A 175 4.23 -0.34 23.52
C THR A 175 3.14 -1.34 23.87
N ASP A 176 2.75 -1.47 25.14
CA ASP A 176 1.64 -2.34 25.54
C ASP A 176 0.32 -1.90 24.92
N ASN A 177 0.04 -0.59 24.90
CA ASN A 177 -1.13 -0.05 24.22
C ASN A 177 -1.18 -0.43 22.73
N LEU A 178 -0.05 -0.37 22.02
CA LEU A 178 0.03 -0.80 20.64
C LEU A 178 -0.32 -2.28 20.49
N VAL A 179 0.23 -3.13 21.35
CA VAL A 179 -0.01 -4.58 21.31
C VAL A 179 -1.47 -4.90 21.57
N ASP A 180 -2.07 -4.29 22.58
CA ASP A 180 -3.47 -4.55 22.93
C ASP A 180 -4.40 -4.13 21.80
N LYS A 181 -4.19 -2.94 21.22
CA LYS A 181 -4.94 -2.47 20.05
C LYS A 181 -4.76 -3.36 18.83
N ALA A 182 -3.54 -3.80 18.55
CA ALA A 182 -3.26 -4.71 17.44
C ALA A 182 -4.03 -6.03 17.58
N LYS A 183 -4.07 -6.59 18.80
CA LYS A 183 -4.85 -7.80 19.10
C LYS A 183 -6.35 -7.56 18.91
N THR A 184 -6.88 -6.43 19.36
CA THR A 184 -8.30 -6.07 19.16
C THR A 184 -8.65 -5.98 17.68
N LEU A 185 -7.74 -5.51 16.84
CA LEU A 185 -7.89 -5.44 15.38
C LEU A 185 -7.64 -6.78 14.68
N GLY A 186 -7.32 -7.86 15.40
CA GLY A 186 -7.01 -9.17 14.83
C GLY A 186 -5.66 -9.24 14.12
N ILE A 187 -4.78 -8.26 14.34
CA ILE A 187 -3.43 -8.23 13.77
C ILE A 187 -2.53 -9.16 14.59
N PRO A 188 -1.83 -10.13 13.98
CA PRO A 188 -0.92 -11.01 14.70
C PRO A 188 0.21 -10.23 15.38
N VAL A 189 0.44 -10.51 16.67
CA VAL A 189 1.52 -9.88 17.46
C VAL A 189 2.53 -10.92 17.90
N GLN A 190 3.80 -10.67 17.59
CA GLN A 190 4.95 -11.41 18.11
C GLN A 190 5.62 -10.59 19.22
N LYS A 191 5.43 -11.01 20.47
CA LYS A 191 6.15 -10.43 21.61
C LYS A 191 7.53 -11.08 21.72
N VAL A 192 8.59 -10.27 21.71
CA VAL A 192 9.96 -10.71 21.93
C VAL A 192 10.28 -10.54 23.42
N ALA A 193 10.71 -11.61 24.09
CA ALA A 193 11.11 -11.55 25.49
C ALA A 193 12.40 -10.73 25.67
N ALA A 194 12.58 -10.18 26.87
CA ALA A 194 13.77 -9.43 27.27
C ALA A 194 15.07 -10.25 27.16
#